data_AF-A0A7C2U190-F1
#
_entry.id   AF-A0A7C2U190-F1
#
_cell.length_a   1.000
_cell.length_b   1.000
_cell.length_c   1.000
_cell.angle_alpha   90.00
_cell.angle_beta   90.00
_cell.angle_gamma   90.00
#
_symmetry.space_group_name_H-M   'P 1'
#
loop_
_entity.id
_entity.type
_entity.pdbx_description
1 polymer ?
#
loop_
_entity_poly.entity_id
_entity_poly.type
_entity_poly.pdbx_seq_one_letter_code
_entity_poly.pdbx_strand_id
1 'polypeptide(L)'
;MPNIENEMRFCIINPQGGPVTIRLEANNALRAVGKFALFDAGNQPQEQWPMKAGDTGSADFTIQTPPQSLKRMVMTWAVLCCSMLPAVDRGIVSIQILQDGAPCPLTKTALWVLTDIANCQNSTKKKRIRNALTFLSE
;
A
#
# COMPACT_ATOMS: atom_id res chain seq x y z
N MET A 1 -7.67 16.08 9.69
CA MET A 1 -6.79 14.90 9.47
C MET A 1 -7.68 13.70 9.21
N PRO A 2 -7.45 12.87 8.18
CA PRO A 2 -8.28 11.70 7.92
C PRO A 2 -8.17 10.72 9.09
N ASN A 3 -9.32 10.21 9.54
CA ASN A 3 -9.43 9.19 10.59
C ASN A 3 -8.85 7.87 10.05
N ILE A 4 -7.56 7.63 10.32
CA ILE A 4 -6.86 6.37 10.04
C ILE A 4 -7.05 5.52 11.29
N GLU A 5 -7.65 4.33 11.18
CA GLU A 5 -7.66 3.38 12.29
C GLU A 5 -6.20 2.99 12.59
N ASN A 6 -5.71 3.56 13.70
CA ASN A 6 -4.32 3.85 14.02
C ASN A 6 -3.52 2.63 14.49
N GLU A 7 -3.24 1.68 13.61
CA GLU A 7 -2.12 0.77 13.84
C GLU A 7 -0.88 1.31 13.12
N MET A 8 -0.02 2.00 13.87
CA MET A 8 1.24 2.53 13.35
C MET A 8 2.12 1.39 12.83
N ARG A 9 2.41 1.44 11.52
CA ARG A 9 3.41 0.58 10.88
C ARG A 9 4.71 1.34 10.73
N PHE A 10 5.82 0.66 10.98
CA PHE A 10 7.14 1.19 10.71
C PHE A 10 7.85 0.29 9.70
N CYS A 11 8.61 0.88 8.79
CA CYS A 11 9.50 0.20 7.87
C CYS A 11 10.92 0.68 8.14
N ILE A 12 11.81 -0.25 8.51
CA ILE A 12 13.23 0.03 8.75
C ILE A 12 13.98 -0.08 7.42
N ILE A 13 14.58 1.01 6.97
CA ILE A 13 15.32 1.09 5.70
C ILE A 13 16.80 1.38 5.93
N ASN A 14 17.64 0.93 5.00
CA ASN A 14 19.03 1.33 4.91
C ASN A 14 19.12 2.69 4.18
N PRO A 15 19.58 3.78 4.84
CA PRO A 15 19.67 5.10 4.21
C PRO A 15 20.74 5.18 3.11
N GLN A 16 21.68 4.24 3.06
CA GLN A 16 22.71 4.12 2.01
C GLN A 16 22.40 3.00 1.00
N GLY A 17 21.25 2.33 1.15
CA GLY A 17 20.81 1.26 0.25
C GLY A 17 20.28 1.77 -1.07
N GLY A 18 19.78 0.85 -1.90
CA GLY A 18 19.10 1.18 -3.14
C GLY A 18 17.71 1.80 -2.93
N PRO A 19 17.02 2.11 -4.03
CA PRO A 19 15.72 2.78 -3.97
C PRO A 19 14.65 1.90 -3.32
N VAL A 20 13.65 2.54 -2.72
CA VAL A 20 12.52 1.87 -2.08
C VAL A 20 11.39 1.67 -3.08
N THR A 21 10.95 0.43 -3.25
CA THR A 21 9.82 0.06 -4.11
C THR A 21 8.62 -0.36 -3.29
N ILE A 22 7.46 0.19 -3.61
CA ILE A 22 6.17 -0.19 -3.06
C ILE A 22 5.51 -1.15 -4.03
N ARG A 23 5.10 -2.32 -3.54
CA ARG A 23 4.39 -3.32 -4.32
C ARG A 23 2.98 -3.50 -3.77
N LEU A 24 1.97 -3.25 -4.59
CA LEU A 24 0.58 -3.56 -4.31
C LEU A 24 0.23 -4.89 -4.98
N GLU A 25 -0.28 -5.87 -4.24
CA GLU A 25 -0.70 -7.16 -4.78
C GLU A 25 -2.17 -7.43 -4.44
N ALA A 26 -2.84 -8.12 -5.35
CA ALA A 26 -4.19 -8.62 -5.16
C ALA A 26 -4.30 -10.04 -5.74
N ASN A 27 -5.07 -10.91 -5.08
CA ASN A 27 -5.28 -12.30 -5.54
C ASN A 27 -6.77 -12.66 -5.65
N ASN A 28 -7.07 -13.89 -6.12
CA ASN A 28 -8.41 -14.45 -6.18
C ASN A 28 -9.42 -13.56 -6.93
N ALA A 29 -9.06 -13.08 -8.13
CA ALA A 29 -9.87 -12.20 -8.96
C ALA A 29 -10.17 -10.80 -8.35
N LEU A 30 -9.44 -10.40 -7.30
CA LEU A 30 -9.52 -9.04 -6.77
C LEU A 30 -8.80 -8.05 -7.68
N ARG A 31 -9.47 -6.94 -7.97
CA ARG A 31 -8.81 -5.69 -8.36
C ARG A 31 -8.62 -4.81 -7.15
N ALA A 32 -7.41 -4.29 -7.02
CA ALA A 32 -7.06 -3.26 -6.05
C ALA A 32 -6.59 -2.01 -6.78
N VAL A 33 -7.25 -0.87 -6.54
CA VAL A 33 -6.85 0.44 -7.05
C VAL A 33 -6.55 1.34 -5.87
N GLY A 34 -5.30 1.75 -5.75
CA GLY A 34 -4.81 2.57 -4.64
C GLY A 34 -4.41 3.97 -5.06
N LYS A 35 -4.62 4.92 -4.16
CA LYS A 35 -3.90 6.21 -4.15
C LYS A 35 -2.91 6.18 -3.00
N PHE A 36 -1.66 6.44 -3.31
CA PHE A 36 -0.55 6.49 -2.37
C PHE A 36 0.00 7.91 -2.31
N ALA A 37 0.49 8.29 -1.14
CA ALA A 37 1.10 9.60 -0.94
C ALA A 37 2.21 9.49 0.11
N LEU A 38 3.34 10.13 -0.16
CA LEU A 38 4.45 10.31 0.76
C LEU A 38 4.42 11.73 1.31
N PHE A 39 4.54 11.86 2.63
CA PHE A 39 4.55 13.13 3.34
C PHE A 39 5.85 13.28 4.12
N ASP A 40 6.37 14.49 4.19
CA ASP A 40 7.47 14.81 5.09
C ASP A 40 7.02 14.91 6.56
N ALA A 41 7.97 15.18 7.46
CA ALA A 41 7.69 15.36 8.87
C ALA A 41 6.80 16.59 9.19
N GLY A 42 6.70 17.54 8.26
CA GLY A 42 5.80 18.70 8.31
C GLY A 42 4.42 18.43 7.71
N ASN A 43 4.12 17.17 7.37
CA ASN A 43 2.89 16.73 6.73
C ASN A 43 2.62 17.41 5.37
N GLN A 44 3.68 17.83 4.66
CA GLN A 44 3.59 18.30 3.29
C GLN A 44 3.76 17.12 2.32
N PRO A 45 2.88 17.00 1.30
CA PRO A 45 2.98 15.92 0.33
C PRO A 45 4.24 16.12 -0.55
N GLN A 46 5.10 15.11 -0.58
CA GLN A 46 6.31 15.08 -1.39
C GLN A 46 6.09 14.32 -2.70
N GLU A 47 5.39 13.19 -2.63
CA GLU A 47 5.06 12.37 -3.80
C GLU A 47 3.63 11.85 -3.69
N GLN A 48 2.95 11.69 -4.83
CA GLN A 48 1.64 11.06 -4.91
C GLN A 48 1.56 10.21 -6.17
N TRP A 49 1.06 8.99 -6.06
CA TRP A 49 0.95 8.09 -7.20
C TRP A 49 -0.27 7.16 -7.09
N PRO A 50 -0.91 6.85 -8.23
CA PRO A 50 -1.88 5.77 -8.29
C PRO A 50 -1.17 4.43 -8.48
N MET A 51 -1.74 3.36 -7.95
CA MET A 51 -1.35 1.98 -8.28
C MET A 51 -2.58 1.14 -8.58
N LYS A 52 -2.42 0.15 -9.46
CA LYS A 52 -3.51 -0.77 -9.82
C LYS A 52 -2.97 -2.19 -9.96
N ALA A 53 -3.39 -3.06 -9.07
CA ALA A 53 -3.24 -4.50 -9.22
C ALA A 53 -4.50 -5.06 -9.91
N GLY A 54 -4.29 -5.78 -11.03
CA GLY A 54 -5.34 -6.50 -11.74
C GLY A 54 -5.83 -7.73 -10.97
N ASP A 55 -6.74 -8.48 -11.60
CA ASP A 55 -7.52 -9.58 -11.00
C ASP A 55 -6.66 -10.64 -10.28
N THR A 56 -5.41 -10.85 -10.70
CA THR A 56 -4.40 -11.67 -10.00
C THR A 56 -3.00 -11.12 -10.27
N GLY A 57 -2.79 -9.85 -9.90
CA GLY A 57 -1.57 -9.13 -10.28
C GLY A 57 -0.89 -8.40 -9.13
N SER A 58 0.31 -7.94 -9.42
CA SER A 58 1.02 -6.94 -8.65
C SER A 58 1.19 -5.67 -9.48
N ALA A 59 1.40 -4.55 -8.79
CA ALA A 59 1.91 -3.33 -9.38
C ALA A 59 3.03 -2.81 -8.48
N ASP A 60 4.11 -2.35 -9.10
CA ASP A 60 5.25 -1.80 -8.39
C ASP A 60 5.37 -0.30 -8.69
N PHE A 61 5.78 0.46 -7.68
CA PHE A 61 6.15 1.86 -7.80
C PHE A 61 7.40 2.13 -7.00
N THR A 62 8.43 2.67 -7.65
CA THR A 62 9.67 3.06 -6.98
C THR A 62 9.59 4.52 -6.55
N ILE A 63 9.73 4.76 -5.26
CA ILE A 63 9.76 6.09 -4.66
C ILE A 63 10.97 6.85 -5.22
N GLN A 64 10.74 8.09 -5.66
CA GLN A 64 11.80 8.91 -6.25
C GLN A 64 12.65 9.60 -5.18
N THR A 65 12.09 9.86 -4.01
CA THR A 65 12.80 10.37 -2.84
C THR A 65 13.90 9.40 -2.44
N PRO A 66 15.17 9.87 -2.34
CA PRO A 66 16.29 9.00 -2.04
C PRO A 66 16.17 8.41 -0.62
N PRO A 67 16.67 7.19 -0.37
CA PRO A 67 16.52 6.49 0.92
C PRO A 67 16.97 7.31 2.13
N GLN A 68 18.08 8.06 2.05
CA GLN A 68 18.53 8.90 3.16
C GLN A 68 17.53 9.98 3.59
N SER A 69 16.66 10.42 2.67
CA SER A 69 15.66 11.46 2.92
C SER A 69 14.33 10.90 3.43
N LEU A 70 14.10 9.59 3.34
CA LEU A 70 12.85 8.96 3.76
C LEU A 70 12.68 8.90 5.28
N LYS A 71 13.74 9.07 6.07
CA LYS A 71 13.68 9.00 7.53
C LYS A 71 12.61 9.94 8.10
N ARG A 72 11.69 9.37 8.90
CA ARG A 72 10.52 10.04 9.51
C ARG A 72 9.45 10.52 8.52
N MET A 73 9.60 10.27 7.22
CA MET A 73 8.53 10.48 6.26
C MET A 73 7.42 9.45 6.48
N VAL A 74 6.19 9.85 6.16
CA VAL A 74 4.98 9.04 6.31
C VAL A 74 4.42 8.73 4.94
N MET A 75 4.34 7.44 4.60
CA MET A 75 3.56 7.01 3.44
C MET A 75 2.14 6.66 3.89
N THR A 76 1.15 7.14 3.16
CA THR A 76 -0.26 6.79 3.36
C THR A 76 -0.81 6.13 2.11
N TRP A 77 -1.84 5.32 2.27
CA TRP A 77 -2.58 4.76 1.15
C TRP A 77 -4.07 4.68 1.43
N ALA A 78 -4.83 4.75 0.35
CA ALA A 78 -6.22 4.39 0.30
C ALA A 78 -6.47 3.47 -0.90
N VAL A 79 -6.73 2.19 -0.63
CA VAL A 79 -6.94 1.15 -1.64
C VAL A 79 -8.42 0.78 -1.69
N LEU A 80 -9.00 0.83 -2.88
CA LEU A 80 -10.35 0.40 -3.18
C LEU A 80 -10.30 -0.98 -3.84
N CYS A 81 -11.08 -1.92 -3.31
CA CYS A 81 -11.06 -3.31 -3.73
C CYS A 81 -12.44 -3.76 -4.23
N CYS A 82 -12.47 -4.50 -5.34
CA CYS A 82 -13.65 -5.13 -5.92
C CYS A 82 -13.25 -6.30 -6.83
N SER A 83 -14.20 -7.08 -7.33
CA SER A 83 -13.96 -8.14 -8.33
C SER A 83 -14.75 -7.89 -9.61
N MET A 84 -14.23 -8.29 -10.77
CA MET A 84 -15.01 -8.33 -12.02
C MET A 84 -15.94 -9.54 -12.08
N LEU A 85 -15.63 -10.59 -11.32
CA LEU A 85 -16.44 -11.80 -11.23
C LEU A 85 -17.58 -11.61 -10.20
N PRO A 86 -18.76 -12.20 -10.45
CA PRO A 86 -19.79 -12.28 -9.43
C PRO A 86 -19.37 -13.23 -8.30
N ALA A 87 -19.86 -12.97 -7.08
CA ALA A 87 -19.75 -13.88 -5.93
C ALA A 87 -18.31 -14.35 -5.58
N VAL A 88 -17.34 -13.44 -5.53
CA VAL A 88 -16.02 -13.77 -4.96
C VAL A 88 -16.10 -13.70 -3.43
N ASP A 89 -16.04 -14.87 -2.81
CA ASP A 89 -16.21 -14.98 -1.35
C ASP A 89 -15.03 -14.41 -0.57
N ARG A 90 -13.80 -14.61 -1.08
CA ARG A 90 -12.57 -14.24 -0.37
C ARG A 90 -11.39 -13.92 -1.28
N GLY A 91 -10.62 -12.92 -0.89
CA GLY A 91 -9.33 -12.62 -1.50
C GLY A 91 -8.41 -11.85 -0.54
N ILE A 92 -7.19 -11.60 -0.98
CA ILE A 92 -6.13 -10.96 -0.21
C ILE A 92 -5.62 -9.76 -1.00
N VAL A 93 -5.40 -8.66 -0.27
CA VAL A 93 -4.63 -7.51 -0.74
C VAL A 93 -3.43 -7.35 0.18
N SER A 94 -2.25 -7.18 -0.39
CA SER A 94 -1.01 -6.89 0.35
C SER A 94 -0.32 -5.67 -0.23
N ILE A 95 0.35 -4.94 0.65
CA ILE A 95 1.32 -3.90 0.29
C ILE A 95 2.66 -4.33 0.87
N GLN A 96 3.64 -4.51 0.00
CA GLN A 96 5.01 -4.80 0.38
C GLN A 96 5.88 -3.57 0.13
N ILE A 97 6.86 -3.38 1.00
CA ILE A 97 7.87 -2.32 0.85
C ILE A 97 9.17 -3.08 0.64
N LEU A 98 9.86 -2.81 -0.46
CA LEU A 98 11.06 -3.51 -0.88
C LEU A 98 12.21 -2.52 -0.94
N GLN A 99 13.40 -2.93 -0.51
CA GLN A 99 14.64 -2.21 -0.74
C GLN A 99 15.70 -3.24 -1.16
N ASP A 100 16.46 -2.94 -2.22
CA ASP A 100 17.46 -3.87 -2.77
C ASP A 100 16.89 -5.26 -3.11
N GLY A 101 15.62 -5.31 -3.52
CA GLY A 101 14.88 -6.54 -3.84
C GLY A 101 14.41 -7.34 -2.62
N ALA A 102 14.75 -6.93 -1.40
CA ALA A 102 14.34 -7.58 -0.17
C ALA A 102 13.16 -6.84 0.50
N PRO A 103 12.20 -7.55 1.13
CA PRO A 103 11.16 -6.92 1.92
C PRO A 103 11.73 -6.17 3.12
N CYS A 104 11.34 -4.91 3.26
CA CYS A 104 11.60 -4.10 4.44
C CYS A 104 10.97 -4.75 5.68
N PRO A 105 11.69 -4.86 6.80
CA PRO A 105 11.13 -5.30 8.06
C PRO A 105 10.00 -4.36 8.50
N LEU A 106 8.78 -4.89 8.55
CA LEU A 106 7.60 -4.16 9.02
C LEU A 106 7.27 -4.57 10.45
N THR A 107 6.94 -3.60 11.31
CA THR A 107 6.41 -3.90 12.65
C THR A 107 5.06 -4.62 12.62
N LYS A 108 4.30 -4.43 11.54
CA LYS A 108 3.06 -5.17 11.24
C LYS A 108 2.93 -5.37 9.75
N THR A 109 2.55 -6.57 9.33
CA THR A 109 2.27 -6.88 7.94
C THR A 109 1.16 -5.98 7.39
N ALA A 110 1.35 -5.46 6.18
CA ALA A 110 0.33 -4.75 5.43
C ALA A 110 -0.41 -5.74 4.52
N LEU A 111 -1.18 -6.65 5.14
CA LEU A 111 -1.96 -7.68 4.47
C LEU A 111 -3.39 -7.68 5.01
N TRP A 112 -4.37 -7.75 4.11
CA TRP A 112 -5.79 -7.75 4.44
C TRP A 112 -6.48 -8.90 3.73
N VAL A 113 -7.14 -9.76 4.52
CA VAL A 113 -8.07 -10.76 4.00
C VAL A 113 -9.44 -10.12 3.88
N LEU A 114 -9.97 -10.05 2.67
CA LEU A 114 -11.28 -9.49 2.37
C LEU A 114 -12.28 -10.61 2.11
N THR A 115 -13.49 -10.46 2.65
CA THR A 115 -14.64 -11.32 2.35
C THR A 115 -15.76 -10.51 1.70
N ASP A 116 -16.69 -11.22 1.07
CA ASP A 116 -17.89 -10.64 0.44
C ASP A 116 -17.54 -9.54 -0.56
N ILE A 117 -16.69 -9.90 -1.53
CA ILE A 117 -16.09 -8.93 -2.43
C ILE A 117 -17.14 -8.52 -3.47
N ALA A 118 -17.49 -7.24 -3.43
CA ALA A 118 -18.46 -6.66 -4.34
C ALA A 118 -17.99 -6.66 -5.80
N ASN A 119 -18.93 -6.83 -6.73
CA ASN A 119 -18.67 -6.67 -8.15
C ASN A 119 -18.33 -5.21 -8.50
N CYS A 120 -17.30 -4.99 -9.31
CA CYS A 120 -16.79 -3.67 -9.67
C CYS A 120 -17.79 -2.81 -10.46
N GLN A 121 -18.66 -3.42 -11.26
CA GLN A 121 -19.60 -2.74 -12.17
C GLN A 121 -20.90 -2.35 -11.49
N ASN A 122 -21.42 -3.21 -10.60
CA ASN A 122 -22.82 -3.14 -10.17
C ASN A 122 -23.01 -2.80 -8.68
N SER A 123 -21.92 -2.50 -7.95
CA SER A 123 -21.99 -2.29 -6.51
C SER A 123 -21.30 -1.01 -6.05
N THR A 124 -22.00 -0.26 -5.20
CA THR A 124 -21.46 0.86 -4.42
C THR A 124 -20.67 0.38 -3.19
N LYS A 125 -20.80 -0.90 -2.81
CA LYS A 125 -20.21 -1.48 -1.59
C LYS A 125 -18.77 -1.98 -1.78
N LYS A 126 -17.93 -1.15 -2.40
CA LYS A 126 -16.50 -1.48 -2.58
C LYS A 126 -15.79 -1.44 -1.22
N LYS A 127 -14.93 -2.42 -0.95
CA LYS A 127 -14.13 -2.43 0.29
C LYS A 127 -13.04 -1.39 0.16
N ARG A 128 -12.78 -0.63 1.23
CA ARG A 128 -11.74 0.38 1.26
C ARG A 128 -10.79 0.13 2.41
N ILE A 129 -9.52 0.00 2.08
CA ILE A 129 -8.41 -0.13 3.02
C ILE A 129 -7.74 1.24 3.10
N ARG A 130 -7.56 1.78 4.30
CA ARG A 130 -6.76 2.99 4.53
C ARG A 130 -5.73 2.70 5.59
N ASN A 131 -4.49 3.12 5.35
CA ASN A 131 -3.48 3.03 6.38
C ASN A 131 -2.27 3.93 6.09
N ALA A 132 -1.30 3.89 6.98
CA ALA A 132 -0.03 4.58 6.85
C ALA A 132 1.14 3.73 7.35
N LEU A 133 2.34 4.11 6.95
CA LEU A 133 3.60 3.64 7.52
C LEU A 133 4.58 4.80 7.67
N THR A 134 5.45 4.72 8.67
CA THR A 134 6.57 5.65 8.86
C THR A 134 7.88 4.94 8.55
N PHE A 135 8.74 5.59 7.76
CA PHE A 135 10.08 5.07 7.50
C PHE A 135 11.03 5.42 8.66
N LEU A 136 11.76 4.43 9.14
CA LEU A 136 12.83 4.54 10.13
C LEU A 136 14.14 4.15 9.45
N SER A 137 15.27 4.71 9.91
CA SER A 137 16.58 4.19 9.53
C SER A 137 17.05 3.19 10.59
N GLU A 138 17.85 2.21 10.19
CA GLU A 138 18.76 1.52 11.11
C GLU A 138 19.67 2.50 11.86
#